data_AF-A0AAV6ZSY7-F1
#
_entry.id   AF-A0AAV6ZSY7-F1
#
_cell.length_a   1.000
_cell.length_b   1.000
_cell.length_c   1.000
_cell.angle_alpha   90.00
_cell.angle_beta   90.00
_cell.angle_gamma   90.00
#
_symmetry.space_group_name_H-M   'P 1'
#
loop_
_entity.id
_entity.type
_entity.pdbx_description
1 polymer ?
#
loop_
_entity_poly.entity_id
_entity_poly.type
_entity_poly.pdbx_seq_one_letter_code
_entity_poly.pdbx_strand_id
1 'polypeptide(L)'
;EVRKYKEKLSPLELELLKEKRKRRLVKRKHIRHRRELTVLGKPKGSRNAYNIFMSENFHDARGSSLSGKMQSLHEDWKKLPHSQKQIYIQLAQDDKIRYENEMKAWEEQMVEIGREDLIRLKARRRLVKDSAVMHEAKKVPKKKVKKVAKPAKRGEKADKWKNEE
;
A
#
# COMPACT_ATOMS: atom_id res chain seq x y z
N GLU A 1 32.79 33.98 12.84
CA GLU A 1 33.64 33.17 11.95
C GLU A 1 32.95 32.72 10.66
N VAL A 2 31.77 32.07 10.70
CA VAL A 2 31.05 31.58 9.50
C VAL A 2 30.68 32.68 8.48
N ARG A 3 30.43 33.93 8.92
CA ARG A 3 30.16 35.07 8.01
C ARG A 3 31.40 35.49 7.21
N LYS A 4 32.53 35.70 7.91
CA LYS A 4 33.84 35.99 7.30
C LYS A 4 34.30 34.91 6.31
N TYR A 5 33.94 33.65 6.56
CA TYR A 5 34.21 32.55 5.61
C TYR A 5 33.36 32.68 4.33
N LYS A 6 32.05 32.94 4.46
CA LYS A 6 31.13 33.14 3.32
C LYS A 6 31.49 34.33 2.43
N GLU A 7 32.02 35.41 3.02
CA GLU A 7 32.46 36.60 2.29
C GLU A 7 33.71 36.34 1.44
N LYS A 8 34.52 35.34 1.79
CA LYS A 8 35.74 34.94 1.04
C LYS A 8 35.48 33.94 -0.09
N LEU A 9 34.26 33.41 -0.21
CA LEU A 9 33.92 32.39 -1.21
C LEU A 9 33.56 33.03 -2.56
N SER A 10 34.07 32.43 -3.64
CA SER A 10 33.68 32.78 -5.01
C SER A 10 32.19 32.46 -5.24
N PRO A 11 31.50 33.21 -6.12
CA PRO A 11 30.10 32.91 -6.49
C PRO A 11 29.86 31.45 -6.87
N LEU A 12 30.79 30.84 -7.62
CA LEU A 12 30.72 29.43 -8.02
C LEU A 12 30.78 28.48 -6.80
N GLU A 13 31.67 28.75 -5.86
CA GLU A 13 31.81 27.94 -4.66
C GLU A 13 30.57 28.05 -3.75
N LEU A 14 29.98 29.25 -3.67
CA LEU A 14 28.71 29.47 -2.95
C LEU A 14 27.57 28.64 -3.57
N GLU A 15 27.49 28.57 -4.90
CA GLU A 15 26.49 27.74 -5.58
C GLU A 15 26.71 26.24 -5.34
N LEU A 16 27.95 25.74 -5.46
CA LEU A 16 28.29 24.36 -5.14
C LEU A 16 27.94 24.00 -3.70
N LEU A 17 28.19 24.90 -2.74
CA LEU A 17 27.81 24.72 -1.34
C LEU A 17 26.29 24.69 -1.16
N LYS A 18 25.55 25.57 -1.84
CA LYS A 18 24.08 25.57 -1.84
C LYS A 18 23.54 24.26 -2.40
N GLU A 19 24.11 23.77 -3.50
CA GLU A 19 23.68 22.52 -4.12
C GLU A 19 23.99 21.32 -3.22
N LYS A 20 25.21 21.23 -2.67
CA LYS A 20 25.60 20.20 -1.70
C LYS A 20 24.66 20.19 -0.49
N ARG A 21 24.26 21.38 0.01
CA ARG A 21 23.26 21.49 1.09
C ARG A 21 21.89 20.97 0.65
N LYS A 22 21.40 21.33 -0.53
CA LYS A 22 20.13 20.80 -1.08
C LYS A 22 20.17 19.27 -1.19
N ARG A 23 21.22 18.70 -1.78
CA ARG A 23 21.42 17.25 -1.90
C ARG A 23 21.40 16.55 -0.54
N ARG A 24 22.10 17.11 0.46
CA ARG A 24 22.10 16.60 1.85
C ARG A 24 20.70 16.64 2.48
N LEU A 25 19.95 17.72 2.29
CA LEU A 25 18.60 17.86 2.84
C LEU A 25 17.63 16.86 2.20
N VAL A 26 17.65 16.70 0.88
CA VAL A 26 16.83 15.71 0.16
C VAL A 26 17.16 14.30 0.65
N LYS A 27 18.45 13.94 0.76
CA LYS A 27 18.89 12.64 1.31
C LYS A 27 18.38 12.42 2.74
N ARG A 28 18.47 13.42 3.61
CA ARG A 28 17.97 13.34 5.00
C ARG A 28 16.45 13.14 5.05
N LYS A 29 15.69 13.89 4.25
CA LYS A 29 14.23 13.74 4.14
C LYS A 29 13.86 12.33 3.66
N HIS A 30 14.53 11.84 2.61
CA HIS A 30 14.32 10.49 2.09
C HIS A 30 14.62 9.40 3.14
N ILE A 31 15.73 9.51 3.87
CA ILE A 31 16.08 8.53 4.91
C ILE A 31 15.05 8.54 6.05
N ARG A 32 14.61 9.74 6.49
CA ARG A 32 13.57 9.87 7.52
C ARG A 32 12.27 9.21 7.07
N HIS A 33 11.81 9.54 5.87
CA HIS A 33 10.58 8.97 5.32
C HIS A 33 10.67 7.44 5.18
N ARG A 34 11.80 6.92 4.67
CA ARG A 34 12.03 5.47 4.59
C ARG A 34 11.93 4.79 5.95
N ARG A 35 12.57 5.36 6.98
CA ARG A 35 12.54 4.82 8.35
C ARG A 35 11.14 4.84 8.93
N GLU A 36 10.39 5.93 8.74
CA GLU A 36 8.99 6.03 9.15
C GLU A 36 8.15 4.91 8.53
N LEU A 37 8.26 4.70 7.21
CA LEU A 37 7.56 3.60 6.54
C LEU A 37 7.98 2.22 7.07
N THR A 38 9.25 2.03 7.41
CA THR A 38 9.73 0.77 8.02
C THR A 38 9.15 0.57 9.42
N VAL A 39 9.12 1.61 10.25
CA VAL A 39 8.55 1.56 11.62
C VAL A 39 7.05 1.28 11.57
N LEU A 40 6.34 1.83 10.58
CA LEU A 40 4.92 1.56 10.35
C LEU A 40 4.65 0.19 9.69
N GLY A 41 5.68 -0.65 9.51
CA GLY A 41 5.52 -2.00 8.99
C GLY A 41 5.09 -2.05 7.52
N LYS A 42 5.42 -1.03 6.71
CA LYS A 42 5.00 -1.02 5.31
C LYS A 42 5.52 -2.26 4.56
N PRO A 43 4.64 -3.02 3.88
CA PRO A 43 5.00 -4.19 3.10
C PRO A 43 6.15 -3.94 2.12
N LYS A 44 7.09 -4.89 2.06
CA LYS A 44 8.15 -4.86 1.05
C LYS A 44 7.56 -5.12 -0.34
N GLY A 45 8.05 -4.40 -1.34
CA GLY A 45 7.62 -4.53 -2.73
C GLY A 45 7.74 -5.97 -3.25
N SER A 46 6.88 -6.32 -4.20
CA SER A 46 6.92 -7.64 -4.85
C SER A 46 8.27 -7.88 -5.52
N ARG A 47 8.86 -9.05 -5.29
CA ARG A 47 10.11 -9.49 -5.92
C ARG A 47 9.82 -10.00 -7.33
N ASN A 48 10.67 -9.63 -8.29
CA ASN A 48 10.61 -10.21 -9.62
C ASN A 48 11.39 -11.54 -9.68
N ALA A 49 11.19 -12.31 -10.76
CA ALA A 49 11.81 -13.63 -10.95
C ALA A 49 13.34 -13.58 -10.79
N TYR A 50 13.98 -12.54 -11.33
CA TYR A 50 15.40 -12.34 -11.21
C TYR A 50 15.83 -12.10 -9.76
N ASN A 51 15.12 -11.26 -8.99
CA ASN A 51 15.44 -11.00 -7.59
C ASN A 51 15.36 -12.26 -6.73
N ILE A 52 14.38 -13.12 -7.00
CA ILE A 52 14.20 -14.40 -6.32
C ILE A 52 15.38 -15.32 -6.63
N PHE A 53 15.67 -15.54 -7.92
CA PHE A 53 16.84 -16.30 -8.37
C PHE A 53 18.14 -15.79 -7.74
N MET A 54 18.37 -14.48 -7.80
CA MET A 54 19.56 -13.86 -7.24
C MET A 54 19.68 -14.10 -5.74
N SER A 55 18.59 -14.05 -4.99
CA SER A 55 18.61 -14.27 -3.53
C SER A 55 18.86 -15.73 -3.16
N GLU A 56 18.31 -16.68 -3.91
CA GLU A 56 18.49 -18.11 -3.66
C GLU A 56 19.90 -18.58 -4.01
N ASN A 57 20.45 -18.07 -5.11
CA ASN A 57 21.75 -18.52 -5.63
C ASN A 57 22.93 -17.66 -5.12
N PHE A 58 22.69 -16.64 -4.29
CA PHE A 58 23.74 -15.72 -3.85
C PHE A 58 24.85 -16.39 -3.05
N HIS A 59 24.49 -17.37 -2.23
CA HIS A 59 25.44 -18.09 -1.38
C HIS A 59 26.48 -18.83 -2.25
N ASP A 60 26.00 -19.55 -3.26
CA ASP A 60 26.80 -20.41 -4.13
C ASP A 60 27.41 -19.68 -5.34
N ALA A 61 27.18 -18.37 -5.44
CA ALA A 61 27.70 -17.55 -6.51
C ALA A 61 29.24 -17.51 -6.55
N ARG A 62 29.77 -17.56 -7.78
CA ARG A 62 31.21 -17.53 -8.05
C ARG A 62 31.77 -16.13 -7.86
N GLY A 63 32.91 -16.02 -7.18
CA GLY A 63 33.63 -14.77 -6.98
C GLY A 63 33.83 -14.42 -5.50
N SER A 64 34.99 -13.81 -5.20
CA SER A 64 35.37 -13.42 -3.83
C SER A 64 34.75 -12.10 -3.39
N SER A 65 34.45 -11.20 -4.34
CA SER A 65 33.81 -9.92 -4.07
C SER A 65 32.31 -9.96 -4.35
N LEU A 66 31.54 -9.09 -3.66
CA LEU A 66 30.10 -8.92 -3.91
C LEU A 66 29.81 -8.59 -5.38
N SER A 67 30.67 -7.76 -6.00
CA SER A 67 30.54 -7.40 -7.41
C SER A 67 30.76 -8.60 -8.33
N GLY A 68 31.78 -9.43 -8.03
CA GLY A 68 32.06 -10.65 -8.79
C GLY A 68 30.90 -11.64 -8.73
N LYS A 69 30.35 -11.88 -7.53
CA LYS A 69 29.17 -12.74 -7.33
C LYS A 69 27.95 -12.23 -8.10
N MET A 70 27.71 -10.92 -8.08
CA MET A 70 26.59 -10.31 -8.81
C MET A 70 26.72 -10.49 -10.32
N GLN A 71 27.95 -10.34 -10.85
CA GLN A 71 28.24 -10.56 -12.27
C GLN A 71 28.06 -12.03 -12.66
N SER A 72 28.59 -12.97 -11.87
CA SER A 72 28.45 -14.40 -12.17
C SER A 72 26.98 -14.81 -12.23
N LEU A 73 26.17 -14.41 -11.24
CA LEU A 73 24.75 -14.72 -11.21
C LEU A 73 23.98 -14.08 -12.36
N HIS A 74 24.37 -12.89 -12.78
CA HIS A 74 23.76 -12.26 -13.94
C HIS A 74 24.00 -13.07 -15.22
N GLU A 75 25.20 -13.62 -15.40
CA GLU A 75 25.50 -14.53 -16.51
C GLU A 75 24.75 -15.85 -16.39
N ASP A 76 24.70 -16.43 -15.20
CA ASP A 76 24.01 -17.69 -14.94
C ASP A 76 22.51 -17.54 -15.23
N TRP A 77 21.89 -16.43 -14.80
CA TRP A 77 20.51 -16.10 -15.15
C TRP A 77 20.28 -15.96 -16.66
N LYS A 78 21.22 -15.33 -17.39
CA LYS A 78 21.12 -15.22 -18.86
C LYS A 78 21.13 -16.61 -19.52
N LYS A 79 22.03 -17.49 -19.07
CA LYS A 79 22.20 -18.87 -19.58
C LYS A 79 21.11 -19.83 -19.12
N LEU A 80 20.36 -19.49 -18.07
CA LEU A 80 19.32 -20.34 -17.50
C LEU A 80 18.23 -20.71 -18.54
N PRO A 81 17.90 -22.00 -18.72
CA PRO A 81 16.84 -22.44 -19.64
C PRO A 81 15.48 -21.85 -19.29
N HIS A 82 14.60 -21.72 -20.29
CA HIS A 82 13.25 -21.16 -20.09
C HIS A 82 12.42 -21.97 -19.09
N SER A 83 12.51 -23.30 -19.11
CA SER A 83 11.81 -24.18 -18.16
C SER A 83 12.19 -23.89 -16.71
N GLN A 84 13.49 -23.67 -16.42
CA GLN A 84 13.96 -23.33 -15.08
C GLN A 84 13.59 -21.88 -14.71
N LYS A 85 13.66 -20.95 -15.67
CA LYS A 85 13.16 -19.57 -15.49
C LYS A 85 11.66 -19.53 -15.13
N GLN A 86 10.87 -20.45 -15.66
CA GLN A 86 9.42 -20.51 -15.43
C GLN A 86 9.06 -20.68 -13.95
N ILE A 87 9.86 -21.46 -13.20
CA ILE A 87 9.68 -21.64 -11.76
C ILE A 87 9.79 -20.28 -11.06
N TYR A 88 10.83 -19.49 -11.36
CA TYR A 88 11.01 -18.16 -10.78
C TYR A 88 9.94 -17.17 -11.23
N ILE A 89 9.40 -17.32 -12.44
CA ILE A 89 8.28 -16.49 -12.93
C ILE A 89 7.02 -16.78 -12.11
N GLN A 90 6.71 -18.05 -11.82
CA GLN A 90 5.59 -18.41 -10.96
C GLN A 90 5.77 -17.86 -9.55
N LEU A 91 6.96 -18.04 -8.95
CA LEU A 91 7.26 -17.46 -7.63
C LEU A 91 7.10 -15.93 -7.59
N ALA A 92 7.44 -15.24 -8.68
CA ALA A 92 7.24 -13.80 -8.78
C ALA A 92 5.76 -13.40 -8.91
N GLN A 93 4.93 -14.24 -9.55
CA GLN A 93 3.49 -14.05 -9.61
C GLN A 93 2.86 -14.23 -8.22
N ASP A 94 3.27 -15.25 -7.48
CA ASP A 94 2.80 -15.48 -6.12
C ASP A 94 3.24 -14.35 -5.18
N ASP A 95 4.48 -13.86 -5.29
CA ASP A 95 4.98 -12.75 -4.48
C ASP A 95 4.26 -11.42 -4.82
N LYS A 96 3.76 -11.27 -6.05
CA LYS A 96 2.88 -10.16 -6.43
C LYS A 96 1.54 -10.24 -5.69
N ILE A 97 0.92 -11.42 -5.63
CA ILE A 97 -0.33 -11.64 -4.90
C ILE A 97 -0.12 -11.36 -3.41
N ARG A 98 0.96 -11.90 -2.82
CA ARG A 98 1.37 -11.60 -1.44
C ARG A 98 1.44 -10.10 -1.19
N TYR A 99 2.19 -9.37 -2.01
CA TYR A 99 2.35 -7.91 -1.86
C TYR A 99 1.03 -7.16 -1.99
N GLU A 100 0.16 -7.55 -2.92
CA GLU A 100 -1.14 -6.91 -3.09
C GLU A 100 -2.03 -7.09 -1.86
N ASN A 101 -2.06 -8.29 -1.28
CA ASN A 101 -2.81 -8.59 -0.07
C ASN A 101 -2.26 -7.85 1.16
N GLU A 102 -0.95 -7.92 1.39
CA GLU A 102 -0.30 -7.20 2.48
C GLU A 102 -0.50 -5.69 2.36
N MET A 103 -0.37 -5.13 1.15
CA MET A 103 -0.59 -3.70 0.92
C MET A 103 -2.02 -3.27 1.19
N LYS A 104 -3.00 -4.12 0.86
CA LYS A 104 -4.40 -3.82 1.14
C LYS A 104 -4.63 -3.75 2.66
N ALA A 105 -4.20 -4.75 3.41
CA ALA A 105 -4.32 -4.77 4.86
C ALA A 105 -3.56 -3.60 5.52
N TRP A 106 -2.36 -3.29 5.04
CA TRP A 106 -1.58 -2.16 5.53
C TRP A 106 -2.26 -0.81 5.24
N GLU A 107 -2.82 -0.62 4.05
CA GLU A 107 -3.56 0.61 3.70
C GLU A 107 -4.79 0.78 4.58
N GLU A 108 -5.55 -0.29 4.85
CA GLU A 108 -6.67 -0.28 5.78
C GLU A 108 -6.24 0.15 7.20
N GLN A 109 -5.13 -0.40 7.71
CA GLN A 109 -4.55 0.00 8.99
C GLN A 109 -4.12 1.49 8.99
N MET A 110 -3.59 2.01 7.88
CA MET A 110 -3.22 3.42 7.79
C MET A 110 -4.44 4.36 7.80
N VAL A 111 -5.58 3.94 7.24
CA VAL A 111 -6.85 4.69 7.36
C VAL A 111 -7.29 4.73 8.82
N GLU A 112 -7.25 3.59 9.51
CA GLU A 112 -7.69 3.48 10.91
C GLU A 112 -6.87 4.37 11.85
N ILE A 113 -5.55 4.47 11.62
CA ILE A 113 -4.64 5.34 12.40
C ILE A 113 -4.74 6.82 11.95
N GLY A 114 -5.50 7.13 10.91
CA GLY A 114 -5.66 8.49 10.37
C GLY A 114 -4.46 8.97 9.52
N ARG A 115 -3.58 8.06 9.11
CA ARG A 115 -2.40 8.31 8.24
C ARG A 115 -2.71 8.04 6.78
N GLU A 116 -3.82 8.58 6.30
CA GLU A 116 -4.27 8.44 4.90
C GLU A 116 -3.27 9.03 3.88
N ASP A 117 -2.37 9.92 4.32
CA ASP A 117 -1.30 10.49 3.51
C ASP A 117 -0.34 9.44 2.93
N LEU A 118 -0.25 8.27 3.57
CA LEU A 118 0.67 7.21 3.21
C LEU A 118 0.09 6.17 2.23
N ILE A 119 -1.21 6.24 1.95
CA ILE A 119 -1.95 5.32 1.09
C ILE A 119 -1.69 5.63 -0.39
N ARG A 120 -1.67 4.61 -1.25
CA ARG A 120 -1.50 4.82 -2.71
C ARG A 120 -2.62 5.71 -3.25
N LEU A 121 -2.28 6.62 -4.17
CA LEU A 121 -3.23 7.57 -4.76
C LEU A 121 -4.50 6.88 -5.33
N LYS A 122 -4.35 5.72 -5.96
CA LYS A 122 -5.48 4.93 -6.48
C LYS A 122 -6.40 4.42 -5.37
N ALA A 123 -5.84 3.94 -4.26
CA ALA A 123 -6.62 3.48 -3.11
C ALA A 123 -7.29 4.68 -2.40
N ARG A 124 -6.56 5.77 -2.17
CA ARG A 124 -7.12 7.01 -1.59
C ARG A 124 -8.28 7.57 -2.42
N ARG A 125 -8.17 7.58 -3.75
CA ARG A 125 -9.27 8.01 -4.64
C ARG A 125 -10.53 7.12 -4.51
N ARG A 126 -10.35 5.81 -4.30
CA ARG A 126 -11.48 4.90 -4.07
C ARG A 126 -12.18 5.21 -2.76
N LEU A 127 -11.43 5.41 -1.67
CA LEU A 127 -11.99 5.80 -0.37
C LEU A 127 -12.81 7.09 -0.43
N VAL A 128 -12.33 8.11 -1.16
CA VAL A 128 -13.08 9.37 -1.36
C VAL A 128 -14.35 9.13 -2.18
N LYS A 129 -14.30 8.29 -3.20
CA LYS A 129 -15.48 7.93 -3.99
C LYS A 129 -16.51 7.18 -3.14
N ASP A 130 -16.07 6.19 -2.37
CA ASP A 130 -16.94 5.35 -1.55
C ASP A 130 -17.62 6.17 -0.42
N SER A 131 -16.88 7.08 0.21
CA SER A 131 -17.45 8.03 1.19
C SER A 131 -18.45 9.00 0.56
N ALA A 132 -18.18 9.54 -0.63
CA ALA A 132 -19.12 10.40 -1.35
C ALA A 132 -20.42 9.66 -1.70
N VAL A 133 -20.33 8.42 -2.20
CA VAL A 133 -21.50 7.56 -2.48
C VAL A 133 -22.28 7.26 -1.21
N MET A 134 -21.62 6.98 -0.07
CA MET A 134 -22.31 6.78 1.20
C MET A 134 -23.06 8.05 1.67
N HIS A 135 -22.48 9.23 1.48
CA HIS A 135 -23.15 10.49 1.81
C HIS A 135 -24.34 10.78 0.87
N GLU A 136 -24.25 10.40 -0.40
CA GLU A 136 -25.33 10.56 -1.38
C GLU A 136 -26.47 9.55 -1.16
N ALA A 137 -26.16 8.29 -0.84
CA ALA A 137 -27.15 7.28 -0.49
C ALA A 137 -27.94 7.64 0.79
N LYS A 138 -27.31 8.32 1.77
CA LYS A 138 -27.98 8.84 2.96
C LYS A 138 -28.90 10.04 2.69
N LYS A 139 -28.80 10.69 1.52
CA LYS A 139 -29.66 11.81 1.10
C LYS A 139 -30.94 11.37 0.38
N VAL A 140 -31.16 10.07 0.15
CA VAL A 140 -32.41 9.59 -0.48
C VAL A 140 -33.59 9.84 0.49
N PRO A 141 -34.64 10.57 0.06
CA PRO A 141 -35.75 10.92 0.94
C PRO A 141 -36.58 9.68 1.31
N LYS A 142 -36.86 9.51 2.61
CA LYS A 142 -37.84 8.55 3.13
C LYS A 142 -39.18 8.77 2.41
N LYS A 143 -39.58 7.86 1.51
CA LYS A 143 -40.93 7.87 0.91
C LYS A 143 -41.94 7.89 2.06
N LYS A 144 -42.77 8.94 2.13
CA LYS A 144 -43.90 9.04 3.05
C LYS A 144 -44.84 7.86 2.79
N VAL A 145 -44.89 6.90 3.70
CA VAL A 145 -45.93 5.87 3.71
C VAL A 145 -47.26 6.59 3.93
N LYS A 146 -48.12 6.66 2.91
CA LYS A 146 -49.51 7.09 3.08
C LYS A 146 -50.20 6.07 3.99
N LYS A 147 -50.66 6.54 5.16
CA LYS A 147 -51.46 5.74 6.10
C LYS A 147 -52.73 5.26 5.40
N VAL A 148 -52.87 3.94 5.24
CA VAL A 148 -54.16 3.33 4.88
C VAL A 148 -55.05 3.45 6.12
N ALA A 149 -56.21 4.11 5.97
CA ALA A 149 -57.20 4.23 7.03
C ALA A 149 -57.76 2.85 7.38
N LYS A 150 -57.75 2.54 8.68
CA LYS A 150 -58.29 1.30 9.27
C LYS A 150 -59.82 1.41 9.33
N PRO A 151 -60.62 0.43 8.84
CA PRO A 151 -62.06 0.46 9.07
C PRO A 151 -62.37 0.14 10.54
N ALA A 152 -63.40 0.82 11.05
CA ALA A 152 -63.85 0.80 12.43
C ALA A 152 -64.44 -0.55 12.86
N LYS A 153 -64.17 -0.91 14.12
CA LYS A 153 -64.71 -2.09 14.82
C LYS A 153 -66.23 -1.98 15.02
N ARG A 154 -66.95 -3.06 14.68
CA ARG A 154 -68.21 -3.56 15.26
C ARG A 154 -68.10 -5.08 15.11
N GLY A 155 -68.45 -5.98 16.02
CA GLY A 155 -68.95 -5.93 17.38
C GLY A 155 -68.81 -7.37 17.89
N GLU A 156 -68.57 -7.48 19.17
CA GLU A 156 -68.35 -8.68 19.97
C GLU A 156 -69.50 -9.71 19.85
N LYS A 157 -69.18 -10.97 19.55
CA LYS A 157 -69.86 -12.15 20.11
C LYS A 157 -68.88 -13.30 20.25
N ALA A 158 -68.70 -13.72 21.50
CA ALA A 158 -68.04 -14.94 21.90
C ALA A 158 -68.95 -16.13 21.62
N ASP A 159 -68.40 -17.21 21.08
CA ASP A 159 -68.92 -18.55 21.33
C ASP A 159 -67.74 -19.50 21.55
N LYS A 160 -67.76 -20.11 22.74
CA LYS A 160 -66.95 -21.25 23.15
C LYS A 160 -67.28 -22.42 22.21
N TRP A 161 -66.35 -23.37 22.09
CA TRP A 161 -66.51 -24.76 22.54
C TRP A 161 -65.20 -25.49 22.20
N LYS A 162 -64.62 -26.12 23.24
CA LYS A 162 -63.39 -26.91 23.23
C LYS A 162 -63.84 -28.30 23.68
N ASN A 163 -63.69 -29.29 22.81
CA ASN A 163 -63.91 -30.70 23.13
C ASN A 163 -62.63 -31.28 23.74
N GLU A 164 -62.78 -31.86 24.93
CA GLU A 164 -61.96 -32.95 25.46
C GLU A 164 -62.96 -34.01 25.94
N GLU A 165 -62.73 -35.25 25.45
CA GLU A 165 -63.37 -36.55 25.71
C GLU A 165 -64.80 -36.81 25.17
#